data_AF-A0A934QCX1-F1
#
_entry.id   AF-A0A934QCX1-F1
#
_cell.length_a   1.000
_cell.length_b   1.000
_cell.length_c   1.000
_cell.angle_alpha   90.00
_cell.angle_beta   90.00
_cell.angle_gamma   90.00
#
_symmetry.space_group_name_H-M   'P 1'
#
loop_
_entity.id
_entity.type
_entity.pdbx_description
1 polymer ?
#
loop_
_entity_poly.entity_id
_entity_poly.type
_entity_poly.pdbx_seq_one_letter_code
_entity_poly.pdbx_strand_id
1 'polypeptide(L)'
;MTRRIIVWAIGILIAALYGYMVVAAIGNFLLLPQMAASLGVALTPVGWGWLTFGIALPVVVFAVALVFARKRSAWVRILLLATGLCFAAAVQLEVLHMVPQTSYFSA
;
A
#
# COMPACT_ATOMS: atom_id res chain seq x y z
N MET A 1 21.56 -8.42 23.98
CA MET A 1 20.10 -8.11 24.05
C MET A 1 19.73 -6.91 23.17
N THR A 2 20.40 -5.76 23.32
CA THR A 2 20.12 -4.49 22.60
C THR A 2 19.96 -4.63 21.08
N ARG A 3 20.89 -5.33 20.40
CA ARG A 3 20.84 -5.52 18.94
C ARG A 3 19.58 -6.27 18.47
N ARG A 4 19.05 -7.21 19.27
CA ARG A 4 17.81 -7.94 18.93
C ARG A 4 16.59 -7.04 19.09
N ILE A 5 16.55 -6.24 20.16
CA ILE A 5 15.45 -5.29 20.43
C ILE A 5 15.35 -4.27 19.29
N ILE A 6 16.47 -3.70 18.84
CA ILE A 6 16.51 -2.74 17.73
C ILE A 6 15.95 -3.36 16.44
N VAL A 7 16.39 -4.57 16.09
CA VAL A 7 15.92 -5.29 14.90
C VAL A 7 14.41 -5.54 14.96
N TRP A 8 13.89 -5.96 16.11
CA TRP A 8 12.45 -6.15 16.29
C TRP A 8 11.67 -4.84 16.20
N ALA A 9 12.15 -3.78 16.85
CA ALA A 9 11.52 -2.46 16.80
C ALA A 9 11.44 -1.93 15.36
N ILE A 10 12.52 -2.02 14.58
CA ILE A 10 12.53 -1.62 13.17
C ILE A 10 11.58 -2.49 12.34
N GLY A 11 11.60 -3.81 12.54
CA GLY A 11 10.71 -4.72 11.82
C GLY A 11 9.23 -4.45 12.08
N ILE A 12 8.87 -4.18 13.35
CA ILE A 12 7.51 -3.82 13.74
C ILE A 12 7.12 -2.48 13.13
N LEU A 13 8.01 -1.47 13.17
CA LEU A 13 7.76 -0.17 12.58
C LEU A 13 7.46 -0.28 11.07
N ILE A 14 8.28 -1.04 10.34
CA ILE A 14 8.06 -1.25 8.90
C ILE A 14 6.74 -1.99 8.64
N ALA A 15 6.44 -3.03 9.42
CA ALA A 15 5.16 -3.75 9.29
C ALA A 15 3.96 -2.85 9.61
N ALA A 16 4.09 -1.95 10.58
CA ALA A 16 3.07 -0.96 10.90
C ALA A 16 2.84 0.03 9.75
N LEU A 17 3.90 0.44 9.02
CA LEU A 17 3.77 1.28 7.84
C LEU A 17 3.04 0.57 6.70
N TYR A 18 3.26 -0.72 6.49
CA TYR A 18 2.43 -1.51 5.57
C TYR A 18 0.97 -1.54 5.99
N GLY A 19 0.71 -1.75 7.29
CA GLY A 19 -0.64 -1.69 7.85
C GLY A 19 -1.31 -0.32 7.62
N TYR A 20 -0.56 0.77 7.83
CA TYR A 20 -1.02 2.12 7.55
C TYR A 20 -1.41 2.32 6.08
N MET A 21 -0.60 1.84 5.14
CA MET A 21 -0.93 1.93 3.70
C MET A 21 -2.24 1.20 3.37
N VAL A 22 -2.48 0.04 3.97
CA VAL A 22 -3.74 -0.70 3.80
C VAL A 22 -4.91 0.08 4.38
N VAL A 23 -4.80 0.59 5.60
CA VAL A 23 -5.87 1.37 6.25
C VAL A 23 -6.20 2.63 5.45
N ALA A 24 -5.18 3.35 4.96
CA ALA A 24 -5.37 4.51 4.11
C ALA A 24 -6.07 4.15 2.79
N ALA A 25 -5.67 3.06 2.14
CA ALA A 25 -6.30 2.58 0.91
C ALA A 25 -7.77 2.16 1.13
N ILE A 26 -8.08 1.52 2.26
CA ILE A 26 -9.46 1.20 2.66
C ILE A 26 -10.27 2.49 2.88
N GLY A 27 -9.68 3.49 3.56
CA GLY A 27 -10.31 4.81 3.74
C GLY A 27 -10.67 5.44 2.39
N ASN A 28 -9.75 5.41 1.43
CA ASN A 28 -10.00 5.88 0.07
C ASN A 28 -11.11 5.09 -0.63
N PHE A 29 -11.10 3.76 -0.51
CA PHE A 29 -12.13 2.90 -1.11
C PHE A 29 -13.54 3.19 -0.56
N LEU A 30 -13.67 3.51 0.72
CA LEU A 30 -14.95 3.81 1.35
C LEU A 30 -15.43 5.25 1.11
N LEU A 31 -14.52 6.22 1.20
CA LEU A 31 -14.88 7.64 1.20
C LEU A 31 -14.98 8.25 -0.21
N LEU A 32 -14.15 7.82 -1.17
CA LEU A 32 -14.17 8.38 -2.52
C LEU A 32 -15.50 8.17 -3.26
N PRO A 33 -16.17 7.00 -3.16
CA PRO A 33 -17.50 6.81 -3.74
C PRO A 33 -18.57 7.71 -3.12
N GLN A 34 -18.49 7.96 -1.82
CA GLN A 34 -19.42 8.84 -1.11
C GLN A 34 -19.23 10.29 -1.55
N MET A 35 -17.98 10.74 -1.70
CA MET A 35 -17.66 12.07 -2.22
C MET A 35 -18.10 12.21 -3.68
N ALA A 36 -17.85 11.21 -4.53
CA ALA A 36 -18.29 11.24 -5.93
C ALA A 36 -19.82 11.36 -6.05
N ALA A 37 -20.56 10.56 -5.26
CA ALA A 37 -22.01 10.61 -5.23
C ALA A 37 -22.55 11.97 -4.79
N SER A 38 -21.87 12.65 -3.83
CA SER A 38 -22.24 14.00 -3.40
C SER A 38 -22.07 15.07 -4.50
N LEU A 39 -21.22 14.79 -5.50
CA LEU A 39 -20.97 15.64 -6.65
C LEU A 39 -21.85 15.26 -7.86
N GLY A 40 -22.73 14.26 -7.72
CA GLY A 40 -23.58 13.76 -8.79
C GLY A 40 -22.86 12.88 -9.81
N VAL A 41 -21.65 12.41 -9.48
CA VAL A 41 -20.78 11.66 -10.39
C VAL A 41 -20.59 10.23 -9.87
N ALA A 42 -20.55 9.24 -10.76
CA ALA A 42 -20.31 7.85 -10.37
C ALA A 42 -18.84 7.47 -10.57
N LEU A 43 -18.36 6.48 -9.79
CA LEU A 43 -17.07 5.86 -10.09
C LEU A 43 -17.20 4.93 -11.30
N THR A 44 -16.22 5.03 -12.20
CA THR A 44 -16.09 4.09 -13.30
C THR A 44 -15.68 2.70 -12.78
N PRO A 45 -15.91 1.62 -13.57
CA PRO A 45 -15.37 0.29 -13.27
C PRO A 45 -13.83 0.28 -13.12
N VAL A 46 -13.14 1.16 -13.85
CA VAL A 46 -11.68 1.32 -13.78
C VAL A 46 -11.26 1.95 -12.45
N GLY A 47 -12.00 2.94 -11.95
CA GLY A 47 -11.78 3.55 -10.64
C GLY A 47 -11.90 2.56 -9.49
N TRP A 48 -12.92 1.69 -9.52
CA TRP A 48 -13.03 0.58 -8.57
C TRP A 48 -11.84 -0.39 -8.64
N GLY A 49 -11.35 -0.66 -9.85
CA GLY A 49 -10.15 -1.46 -10.08
C GLY A 49 -8.92 -0.86 -9.41
N TRP A 50 -8.68 0.45 -9.59
CA TRP A 50 -7.55 1.14 -8.96
C TRP A 50 -7.65 1.22 -7.44
N LEU A 51 -8.83 1.45 -6.87
CA LEU A 51 -9.02 1.44 -5.42
C LEU A 51 -8.72 0.05 -4.83
N THR A 52 -9.21 -1.00 -5.48
CA THR A 52 -8.93 -2.38 -5.08
C THR A 52 -7.43 -2.69 -5.21
N PHE A 53 -6.79 -2.23 -6.28
CA PHE A 53 -5.34 -2.36 -6.48
C PHE A 53 -4.55 -1.65 -5.37
N GLY A 54 -4.96 -0.45 -4.97
CA GLY A 54 -4.34 0.31 -3.87
C GLY A 54 -4.37 -0.44 -2.54
N ILE A 55 -5.44 -1.18 -2.25
CA ILE A 55 -5.54 -2.05 -1.06
C ILE A 55 -4.66 -3.30 -1.20
N ALA A 56 -4.73 -3.96 -2.36
CA ALA A 56 -4.06 -5.23 -2.57
C ALA A 56 -2.52 -5.10 -2.63
N LEU A 57 -2.02 -4.03 -3.25
CA LEU A 57 -0.59 -3.81 -3.48
C LEU A 57 0.27 -3.91 -2.21
N PRO A 58 0.04 -3.13 -1.12
CA PRO A 58 0.84 -3.24 0.10
C PRO A 58 0.78 -4.63 0.73
N VAL A 59 -0.36 -5.32 0.69
CA VAL A 59 -0.53 -6.68 1.23
C VAL A 59 0.30 -7.68 0.44
N VAL A 60 0.20 -7.66 -0.89
CA VAL A 60 0.94 -8.55 -1.78
C VAL A 60 2.44 -8.31 -1.64
N VAL A 61 2.88 -7.05 -1.66
CA VAL A 61 4.31 -6.71 -1.57
C VAL A 61 4.88 -7.13 -0.20
N PHE A 62 4.13 -6.94 0.89
CA PHE A 62 4.55 -7.42 2.21
C PHE A 62 4.69 -8.94 2.25
N ALA A 63 3.70 -9.68 1.73
CA ALA A 63 3.73 -11.14 1.67
C ALA A 63 4.92 -11.65 0.85
N VAL A 64 5.16 -11.05 -0.32
CA VAL A 64 6.29 -11.36 -1.20
C VAL A 64 7.62 -11.10 -0.48
N ALA A 65 7.78 -9.95 0.17
CA ALA A 65 8.98 -9.62 0.93
C ALA A 65 9.23 -10.63 2.07
N LEU A 66 8.18 -11.07 2.77
CA LEU A 66 8.28 -12.11 3.80
C LEU A 66 8.69 -13.48 3.23
N VAL A 67 8.13 -13.87 2.08
CA VAL A 67 8.47 -15.14 1.40
C VAL A 67 9.95 -15.17 1.04
N PHE A 68 10.46 -14.10 0.41
CA PHE A 68 11.87 -14.00 0.03
C PHE A 68 12.82 -13.91 1.24
N ALA A 69 12.34 -13.42 2.39
CA ALA A 69 13.16 -13.28 3.58
C ALA A 69 13.25 -14.54 4.47
N ARG A 70 12.48 -15.62 4.22
CA ARG A 70 12.34 -16.78 5.14
C ARG A 70 13.64 -17.46 5.57
N LYS A 71 14.71 -17.40 4.78
CA LYS A 71 16.01 -18.04 5.07
C LYS A 71 17.16 -17.05 5.23
N ARG A 72 16.86 -15.75 5.38
CA ARG A 72 17.87 -14.69 5.41
C ARG A 72 18.11 -14.20 6.84
N SER A 73 19.26 -13.55 7.06
CA SER A 73 19.58 -12.94 8.34
C SER A 73 18.60 -11.82 8.68
N ALA A 74 18.44 -11.50 9.97
CA ALA A 74 17.43 -10.54 10.43
C ALA A 74 17.58 -9.15 9.80
N TRP A 75 18.81 -8.69 9.55
CA TRP A 75 19.08 -7.43 8.86
C TRP A 75 18.69 -7.46 7.38
N VAL A 76 18.98 -8.55 6.68
CA VAL A 76 18.57 -8.73 5.28
C VAL A 76 17.05 -8.75 5.17
N ARG A 77 16.36 -9.37 6.13
CA ARG A 77 14.89 -9.34 6.20
C ARG A 77 14.33 -7.93 6.36
N ILE A 78 14.92 -7.11 7.22
CA ILE A 78 14.53 -5.70 7.39
C ILE A 78 14.72 -4.93 6.08
N LEU A 79 15.87 -5.10 5.41
CA LEU A 79 16.15 -4.41 4.15
C LEU A 79 15.15 -4.83 3.07
N LEU A 80 14.83 -6.11 2.94
CA LEU A 80 13.82 -6.59 1.98
C LEU A 80 12.44 -6.01 2.25
N LEU A 81 12.02 -5.94 3.53
CA LEU A 81 10.75 -5.32 3.91
C LEU A 81 10.75 -3.82 3.61
N ALA A 82 11.84 -3.11 3.91
CA ALA A 82 11.98 -1.69 3.60
C ALA A 82 11.95 -1.43 2.09
N THR A 83 12.67 -2.24 1.29
CA THR A 83 12.65 -2.13 -0.17
C THR A 83 11.25 -2.37 -0.73
N GLY A 84 10.55 -3.39 -0.24
CA GLY A 84 9.15 -3.62 -0.63
C GLY A 84 8.26 -2.44 -0.27
N LEU A 85 8.45 -1.83 0.90
CA LEU A 85 7.67 -0.69 1.34
C LEU A 85 7.90 0.51 0.41
N CYS A 86 9.17 0.81 0.12
CA CYS A 86 9.54 1.88 -0.82
C CYS A 86 8.97 1.63 -2.22
N PHE A 87 9.02 0.38 -2.70
CA PHE A 87 8.42 0.01 -3.98
C PHE A 87 6.90 0.23 -4.00
N ALA A 88 6.19 -0.25 -2.98
CA ALA A 88 4.74 -0.07 -2.89
C ALA A 88 4.36 1.43 -2.78
N ALA A 89 5.16 2.22 -2.08
CA ALA A 89 4.96 3.68 -1.98
C ALA A 89 5.21 4.37 -3.32
N ALA A 90 6.30 4.03 -4.02
CA ALA A 90 6.61 4.58 -5.34
C ALA A 90 5.51 4.25 -6.36
N VAL A 91 5.04 3.00 -6.40
CA VAL A 91 3.94 2.62 -7.29
C VAL A 91 2.66 3.39 -6.97
N GLN A 92 2.31 3.60 -5.70
CA GLN A 92 1.14 4.43 -5.36
C GLN A 92 1.31 5.89 -5.78
N LEU A 93 2.51 6.46 -5.67
CA LEU A 93 2.80 7.81 -6.16
C LEU A 93 2.69 7.90 -7.69
N GLU A 94 3.21 6.92 -8.42
CA GLU A 94 3.08 6.87 -9.88
C GLU A 94 1.61 6.75 -10.30
N VAL A 95 0.84 5.89 -9.64
CA VAL A 95 -0.62 5.77 -9.89
C VAL A 95 -1.34 7.09 -9.64
N LEU A 96 -0.98 7.82 -8.59
CA LEU A 96 -1.57 9.12 -8.30
C LEU A 96 -1.28 10.18 -9.38
N HIS A 97 -0.08 10.18 -9.96
CA HIS A 97 0.32 11.16 -10.97
C HIS A 97 -0.08 10.79 -12.40
N MET A 98 -0.01 9.50 -12.75
CA MET A 98 -0.21 9.03 -14.11
C MET A 98 -1.66 8.68 -14.44
N VAL A 99 -2.48 8.34 -13.43
CA VAL A 99 -3.87 7.93 -13.70
C VAL A 99 -4.74 9.17 -13.90
N PRO A 100 -5.31 9.39 -15.10
CA PRO A 100 -6.15 10.55 -15.37
C PRO A 100 -7.41 10.52 -14.51
N GLN A 101 -7.82 11.66 -13.94
CA GLN A 101 -9.04 11.69 -13.10
C GLN A 101 -10.31 11.32 -13.89
N THR A 102 -10.32 11.52 -15.21
CA THR A 102 -11.38 11.08 -16.13
C THR A 102 -11.54 9.57 -16.17
N SER A 103 -10.52 8.81 -15.74
CA SER A 103 -10.61 7.35 -15.63
C SER A 103 -11.24 6.90 -14.31
N TYR A 104 -11.31 7.75 -13.28
CA TYR A 104 -11.93 7.43 -11.99
C TYR A 104 -13.41 7.80 -11.94
N PHE A 105 -13.79 8.91 -12.55
CA PHE A 105 -15.13 9.47 -12.45
C PHE A 105 -15.79 9.52 -13.83
N SER A 106 -16.94 8.86 -14.00
CA SER A 106 -17.78 9.03 -15.19
C SER A 106 -18.69 10.22 -14.95
N ALA A 107 -18.39 11.35 -15.60
CA ALA A 107 -19.31 12.49 -15.72
C ALA A 107 -20.60 12.09 -16.47
#